data_AF-A0A2A5D8G4-F1
#
_entry.id   AF-A0A2A5D8G4-F1
#
_cell.length_a   1.000
_cell.length_b   1.000
_cell.length_c   1.000
_cell.angle_alpha   90.00
_cell.angle_beta   90.00
_cell.angle_gamma   90.00
#
_symmetry.space_group_name_H-M   'P 1'
#
loop_
_entity.id
_entity.type
_entity.pdbx_description
1 polymer ?
#
loop_
_entity_poly.entity_id
_entity_poly.type
_entity_poly.pdbx_seq_one_letter_code
_entity_poly.pdbx_strand_id
1 'polypeptide(L)' 'MFGGNKLKINKDIIERCKKCSEVAGYSSVEEFVEHILEKELKGIEGAGTSDEAITESLRGLGYIS' A
#
# COMPACT_ATOMS: atom_id res chain seq x y z
N MET A 1 5.90 10.24 -14.14
CA MET A 1 5.79 11.54 -13.45
C MET A 1 6.86 11.55 -12.37
N PHE A 2 8.09 11.99 -12.66
CA PHE A 2 9.23 11.83 -11.74
C PHE A 2 9.41 13.10 -10.88
N GLY A 3 8.72 13.13 -9.74
CA GLY A 3 8.74 14.24 -8.79
C GLY A 3 7.92 13.94 -7.54
N GLY A 4 8.17 12.80 -6.90
CA GLY A 4 7.45 12.35 -5.70
C GLY A 4 8.21 12.63 -4.39
N ASN A 5 7.48 12.70 -3.29
CA ASN A 5 8.04 12.76 -1.94
C ASN A 5 8.83 11.47 -1.63
N LYS A 6 10.00 11.61 -0.99
CA LYS A 6 10.82 10.45 -0.57
C LYS A 6 10.32 9.90 0.77
N LEU A 7 9.66 8.74 0.73
CA LEU A 7 9.30 7.98 1.92
C LEU A 7 10.37 6.95 2.24
N LYS A 8 10.81 6.87 3.50
CA LYS A 8 11.69 5.80 3.97
C LYS A 8 10.86 4.57 4.29
N ILE A 9 11.16 3.47 3.63
CA ILE A 9 10.58 2.14 3.91
C ILE A 9 11.67 1.25 4.49
N ASN A 10 11.31 0.38 5.45
CA ASN A 10 12.23 -0.60 6.01
C ASN A 10 12.81 -1.49 4.90
N LYS A 11 14.10 -1.79 4.96
CA LYS A 11 14.80 -2.62 3.98
C LYS A 11 14.16 -4.01 3.84
N ASP A 12 13.76 -4.65 4.94
CA ASP A 12 13.11 -5.97 4.91
C ASP A 12 11.80 -5.92 4.10
N ILE A 13 11.01 -4.88 4.32
CA ILE A 13 9.75 -4.67 3.60
C ILE A 13 10.03 -4.48 2.10
N ILE A 14 11.03 -3.68 1.74
CA ILE A 14 11.41 -3.50 0.32
C ILE A 14 11.87 -4.82 -0.32
N GLU A 15 12.63 -5.66 0.39
CA GLU A 15 13.03 -6.96 -0.15
C GLU A 15 11.83 -7.88 -0.38
N ARG A 16 10.85 -7.86 0.51
CA ARG A 16 9.59 -8.59 0.32
C ARG A 16 8.80 -8.03 -0.86
N CYS A 17 8.70 -6.71 -0.99
CA CYS A 17 8.05 -6.06 -2.13
C CYS A 17 8.70 -6.45 -3.46
N LYS A 18 10.04 -6.53 -3.53
CA LYS A 18 10.76 -6.99 -4.73
C LYS A 18 10.34 -8.41 -5.13
N LYS A 19 10.41 -9.35 -4.19
CA LYS A 19 9.99 -10.75 -4.43
C LYS A 19 8.54 -10.82 -4.91
N CYS A 20 7.64 -10.10 -4.25
CA CYS A 20 6.23 -10.05 -4.65
C CYS A 20 6.06 -9.43 -6.05
N SER A 21 6.79 -8.36 -6.37
CA SER A 21 6.70 -7.69 -7.68
C SER A 21 7.12 -8.61 -8.82
N GLU A 22 8.18 -9.39 -8.64
CA GLU A 22 8.64 -10.37 -9.64
C GLU A 22 7.63 -11.50 -9.84
N VAL A 23 7.11 -12.07 -8.75
CA VAL A 23 6.11 -13.16 -8.80
C VAL A 23 4.81 -12.68 -9.45
N ALA A 24 4.40 -11.44 -9.19
CA ALA A 24 3.19 -10.86 -9.75
C ALA A 24 3.37 -10.26 -11.16
N GLY A 25 4.58 -10.32 -11.73
CA GLY A 25 4.86 -9.90 -13.11
C GLY A 25 4.90 -8.38 -13.33
N TYR A 26 5.19 -7.60 -12.29
CA TYR A 26 5.33 -6.14 -12.39
C TYR A 26 6.67 -5.78 -13.03
N SER A 27 6.70 -4.67 -13.78
CA SER A 27 7.91 -4.21 -14.47
C SER A 27 8.98 -3.67 -13.50
N SER A 28 8.58 -3.26 -12.31
CA SER A 28 9.46 -2.75 -11.25
C SER A 28 8.81 -2.84 -9.87
N VAL A 29 9.63 -2.84 -8.82
CA VAL A 29 9.14 -2.75 -7.44
C VAL A 29 8.42 -1.43 -7.16
N GLU A 30 8.81 -0.34 -7.85
CA GLU A 30 8.17 0.97 -7.72
C GLU A 30 6.72 0.94 -8.23
N GLU A 31 6.50 0.37 -9.42
CA GLU A 31 5.16 0.17 -9.99
C GLU A 31 4.28 -0.71 -9.08
N PHE A 32 4.84 -1.80 -8.54
CA PHE A 32 4.16 -2.66 -7.59
C PHE A 32 3.72 -1.89 -6.34
N VAL A 33 4.64 -1.16 -5.70
CA VAL A 33 4.34 -0.41 -4.48
C VAL A 33 3.30 0.66 -4.73
N GLU A 34 3.40 1.41 -5.83
CA GLU A 34 2.42 2.44 -6.20
C GLU A 34 1.03 1.84 -6.42
N HIS A 35 0.93 0.75 -7.18
CA HIS A 35 -0.32 0.06 -7.44
C HIS A 35 -1.00 -0.44 -6.15
N ILE A 36 -0.23 -1.06 -5.25
CA ILE A 36 -0.77 -1.57 -3.99
C ILE A 36 -1.25 -0.41 -3.12
N LEU A 37 -0.47 0.67 -3.01
CA LEU A 37 -0.88 1.85 -2.25
C LEU A 37 -2.17 2.47 -2.81
N GLU A 38 -2.27 2.64 -4.14
CA GLU A 38 -3.50 3.13 -4.78
C GLU A 38 -4.71 2.23 -4.50
N LYS A 39 -4.52 0.92 -4.54
CA LYS A 39 -5.59 -0.05 -4.27
C LYS A 39 -6.11 0.09 -2.83
N GLU A 40 -5.20 0.16 -1.86
CA GLU A 40 -5.58 0.31 -0.46
C GLU A 40 -6.22 1.68 -0.17
N LEU A 41 -5.68 2.76 -0.76
CA LEU A 41 -6.27 4.10 -0.65
C LEU A 41 -7.71 4.12 -1.19
N LYS A 42 -7.96 3.55 -2.37
CA LYS A 42 -9.31 3.43 -2.95
C LYS A 42 -10.26 2.66 -2.03
N GLY A 43 -9.76 1.64 -1.33
CA GLY A 43 -10.54 0.91 -0.32
C GLY A 43 -10.99 1.81 0.83
N ILE A 44 -10.07 2.61 1.36
CA ILE A 44 -10.34 3.54 2.48
C ILE A 44 -11.24 4.70 2.03
N GLU A 45 -10.94 5.32 0.88
CA GLU A 45 -11.74 6.41 0.32
C GLU A 45 -13.16 5.97 -0.04
N GLY A 46 -13.32 4.73 -0.51
CA GLY A 46 -14.60 4.13 -0.86
C GLY A 46 -15.44 3.70 0.36
N ALA A 47 -14.82 3.43 1.51
CA ALA A 47 -15.53 3.02 2.73
C ALA A 47 -16.32 4.19 3.40
N GLY A 48 -16.12 5.42 2.93
CA GLY A 48 -16.73 6.61 3.51
C GLY A 48 -15.90 7.17 4.66
N THR A 49 -15.92 8.50 4.81
CA THR A 49 -15.10 9.25 5.78
C THR A 49 -15.59 9.16 7.23
N SER A 50 -16.49 8.23 7.56
CA SER A 50 -16.92 8.03 8.95
C SER A 50 -15.82 7.30 9.71
N ASP A 51 -15.50 7.77 10.91
CA ASP A 51 -14.49 7.18 11.79
C ASP A 51 -14.68 5.66 11.99
N GLU A 52 -15.93 5.18 12.00
CA GLU A 52 -16.27 3.76 12.11
C GLU A 52 -15.78 2.95 10.89
N ALA A 53 -15.97 3.48 9.67
CA ALA A 53 -15.55 2.81 8.44
C ALA A 53 -14.02 2.82 8.26
N ILE A 54 -13.37 3.89 8.70
CA ILE A 54 -11.90 3.99 8.75
C ILE A 54 -11.35 3.01 9.79
N THR A 55 -11.98 2.89 10.96
CA THR A 55 -11.58 1.95 12.02
C THR A 55 -11.69 0.50 11.56
N GLU A 56 -12.80 0.12 10.92
CA GLU A 56 -12.99 -1.23 10.37
C GLU A 56 -11.96 -1.54 9.27
N SER A 57 -11.65 -0.57 8.40
CA SER A 57 -10.61 -0.71 7.38
C SER A 57 -9.22 -0.88 7.99
N LEU A 58 -8.87 -0.07 9.00
CA LEU A 58 -7.59 -0.15 9.70
C LEU A 58 -7.45 -1.46 10.49
N ARG A 59 -8.55 -2.00 11.04
CA ARG A 59 -8.60 -3.34 11.64
C ARG A 59 -8.33 -4.44 10.60
N GLY A 60 -8.97 -4.38 9.43
CA GLY A 60 -8.75 -5.34 8.34
C GLY A 60 -7.31 -5.35 7.84
N LEU A 61 -6.63 -4.20 7.94
CA LEU A 61 -5.22 -4.03 7.60
C LEU A 61 -4.25 -4.37 8.75
N GLY A 62 -4.76 -4.70 9.95
CA GLY A 62 -3.96 -5.09 11.10
C GLY A 62 -3.23 -3.94 11.81
N TYR A 63 -3.60 -2.68 11.57
CA TYR A 63 -2.99 -1.52 12.22
C TYR A 63 -3.52 -1.28 13.64
N ILE A 64 -4.70 -1.81 13.94
CA ILE A 64 -5.37 -1.74 15.25
C ILE A 64 -6.02 -3.09 15.55
N SER A 65 -5.92 -3.54 16.80
CA SER A 65 -6.58 -4.74 17.33
C SER A 65 -7.71 -4.30 18.27
#